data_AF-A0A834FRZ1-F1
#
_entry.id   AF-A0A834FRZ1-F1
#
_cell.length_a   1.000
_cell.length_b   1.000
_cell.length_c   1.000
_cell.angle_alpha   90.00
_cell.angle_beta   90.00
_cell.angle_gamma   90.00
#
_symmetry.space_group_name_H-M   'P 1'
#
loop_
_entity.id
_entity.type
_entity.pdbx_description
1 polymer ?
#
loop_
_entity_poly.entity_id
_entity_poly.type
_entity_poly.pdbx_seq_one_letter_code
_entity_poly.pdbx_strand_id
1 'polypeptide(L)'
;MCGGTSMATGSVCTSLIRRLIPAARKITSSVGTPSRARGGTRQMATGKLMSSRDGGPTVICVEGNIASGKTTCLEYFSRTSDIEVLLEPISSWRNVRGHNPLALMYQDPERWAITLQTYVQLSMLKQHLSPSSSSVRMMERSIFSAKHIFVENLFRSGKMPEVDHAVLSEWFDWITANMSLPVDLIVYLQTSPETCHERLKRRCREEEKVIPLEYLQSIHQLYEDWLFRQTLAPLLVIPADHDLQRMLQQYEAHREQILLTPKRPS
;
A
#
# COMPACT_ATOMS: atom_id res chain seq x y z
N MET A 1 73.93 -9.04 -17.44
CA MET A 1 73.42 -7.98 -16.55
C MET A 1 71.92 -8.20 -16.42
N CYS A 2 71.52 -9.09 -15.49
CA CYS A 2 70.86 -8.77 -14.21
C CYS A 2 69.53 -8.04 -14.44
N GLY A 3 68.33 -8.64 -14.26
CA GLY A 3 67.82 -9.34 -13.07
C GLY A 3 67.18 -8.29 -12.12
N GLY A 4 65.96 -8.38 -11.58
CA GLY A 4 64.98 -9.46 -11.49
C GLY A 4 63.70 -8.97 -10.78
N THR A 5 62.85 -9.95 -10.48
CA THR A 5 61.55 -10.00 -9.77
C THR A 5 61.51 -9.46 -8.32
N SER A 6 60.32 -8.99 -7.86
CA SER A 6 59.53 -9.58 -6.75
C SER A 6 58.63 -8.57 -5.97
N MET A 7 57.63 -9.13 -5.31
CA MET A 7 56.46 -8.62 -4.58
C MET A 7 56.74 -7.84 -3.26
N ALA A 8 55.67 -7.16 -2.81
CA ALA A 8 55.04 -7.24 -1.46
C ALA A 8 55.06 -6.00 -0.53
N THR A 9 53.83 -5.61 -0.17
CA THR A 9 53.29 -5.18 1.16
C THR A 9 53.67 -3.83 1.78
N GLY A 10 52.62 -3.08 2.17
CA GLY A 10 52.45 -2.66 3.57
C GLY A 10 52.17 -1.18 3.85
N SER A 11 51.02 -0.93 4.47
CA SER A 11 50.69 0.19 5.38
C SER A 11 50.30 1.54 4.77
N VAL A 12 49.00 1.85 4.80
CA VAL A 12 48.53 3.23 4.96
C VAL A 12 47.60 3.29 6.19
N CYS A 13 47.98 4.22 7.06
CA CYS A 13 47.52 4.44 8.41
C CYS A 13 46.05 4.87 8.47
N THR A 14 45.22 4.07 9.15
CA THR A 14 43.88 4.47 9.61
C THR A 14 43.98 5.24 10.91
N SER A 15 43.85 6.56 10.87
CA SER A 15 43.55 7.38 12.05
C SER A 15 42.55 8.47 11.69
N LEU A 16 41.28 8.24 12.05
CA LEU A 16 40.26 9.20 12.49
C LEU A 16 38.88 8.55 12.23
N ILE A 17 38.33 7.89 13.24
CA ILE A 17 36.89 7.82 13.61
C ILE A 17 36.87 7.04 14.93
N ARG A 18 37.08 7.75 16.03
CA ARG A 18 36.74 7.30 17.40
C ARG A 18 36.39 8.52 18.23
N ARG A 19 35.16 9.00 18.08
CA ARG A 19 34.46 9.74 19.14
C ARG A 19 32.99 9.37 19.09
N LEU A 20 32.45 9.08 20.28
CA LEU A 20 31.03 8.89 20.65
C LEU A 20 30.49 7.44 20.60
N ILE A 21 30.98 6.61 21.54
CA ILE A 21 30.19 5.53 22.15
C ILE A 21 30.29 5.73 23.68
N PRO A 22 29.21 6.04 24.41
CA PRO A 22 29.22 6.01 25.87
C PRO A 22 29.24 4.57 26.39
N ALA A 23 30.07 4.34 27.40
CA ALA A 23 30.40 3.05 27.98
C ALA A 23 29.19 2.30 28.59
N ALA A 24 29.13 0.99 28.32
CA ALA A 24 28.26 0.04 29.00
C ALA A 24 28.66 -0.12 30.48
N ARG A 25 27.69 0.04 31.39
CA ARG A 25 27.85 -0.33 32.81
C ARG A 25 27.51 -1.81 33.01
N LYS A 26 28.42 -2.52 33.66
CA LYS A 26 28.28 -3.91 34.15
C LYS A 26 27.11 -4.00 35.13
N ILE A 27 26.26 -5.01 34.95
CA ILE A 27 25.31 -5.49 35.97
C ILE A 27 25.76 -6.90 36.36
N THR A 28 26.09 -7.07 37.64
CA THR A 28 26.49 -8.33 38.26
C THR A 28 25.26 -9.20 38.56
N SER A 29 25.38 -10.49 38.27
CA SER A 29 24.39 -11.54 38.55
C SER A 29 24.35 -11.91 40.03
N SER A 30 23.15 -11.97 40.61
CA SER A 30 22.89 -12.80 41.80
C SER A 30 21.60 -13.60 41.57
N VAL A 31 21.68 -14.89 41.83
CA VAL A 31 20.65 -15.90 41.61
C VAL A 31 19.78 -15.98 42.87
N GLY A 32 18.47 -15.89 42.72
CA GLY A 32 17.47 -16.13 43.76
C GLY A 32 16.27 -16.90 43.18
N THR A 33 15.86 -17.94 43.90
CA THR A 33 14.87 -18.98 43.55
C THR A 33 13.41 -18.50 43.46
N PRO A 34 12.48 -19.31 42.88
CA PRO A 34 11.22 -18.81 42.34
C PRO A 34 10.08 -18.78 43.39
N SER A 35 9.26 -17.74 43.33
CA SER A 35 7.97 -17.65 44.03
C SER A 35 6.84 -17.39 43.03
N ARG A 36 5.73 -18.08 43.29
CA ARG A 36 4.58 -18.35 42.41
C ARG A 36 3.50 -17.30 42.70
N ALA A 37 3.08 -16.49 41.71
CA ALA A 37 1.85 -15.71 41.82
C ALA A 37 1.25 -15.32 40.45
N ARG A 38 0.13 -16.00 40.15
CA ARG A 38 -1.13 -15.57 39.50
C ARG A 38 -1.11 -14.44 38.45
N GLY A 39 -1.52 -14.84 37.25
CA GLY A 39 -2.40 -14.18 36.28
C GLY A 39 -2.74 -12.71 36.44
N GLY A 40 -2.35 -11.93 35.43
CA GLY A 40 -2.88 -10.60 35.16
C GLY A 40 -2.80 -10.35 33.65
N THR A 41 -3.95 -10.45 32.99
CA THR A 41 -4.14 -10.08 31.58
C THR A 41 -3.74 -8.62 31.40
N ARG A 42 -2.70 -8.33 30.61
CA ARG A 42 -2.30 -6.97 30.27
C ARG A 42 -3.35 -6.38 29.35
N GLN A 43 -4.27 -5.62 29.93
CA GLN A 43 -5.19 -4.75 29.23
C GLN A 43 -4.36 -3.68 28.50
N MET A 44 -4.31 -3.75 27.17
CA MET A 44 -3.74 -2.68 26.36
C MET A 44 -4.59 -1.43 26.57
N ALA A 45 -3.93 -0.35 26.94
CA ALA A 45 -4.54 0.95 27.19
C ALA A 45 -5.29 1.41 25.94
N THR A 46 -6.59 1.61 26.09
CA THR A 46 -7.46 2.27 25.12
C THR A 46 -6.96 3.69 24.87
N GLY A 47 -6.36 3.89 23.69
CA GLY A 47 -6.04 5.20 23.16
C GLY A 47 -7.31 6.06 23.11
N LYS A 48 -7.19 7.25 23.69
CA LYS A 48 -8.25 8.22 23.89
C LYS A 48 -8.83 8.66 22.53
N LEU A 49 -10.14 8.43 22.39
CA LEU A 49 -11.04 8.82 21.31
C LEU A 49 -10.74 10.25 20.82
N MET A 50 -10.24 10.39 19.59
CA MET A 50 -10.36 11.66 18.85
C MET A 50 -11.77 11.72 18.27
N SER A 51 -12.55 12.66 18.76
CA SER A 51 -13.95 12.88 18.41
C SER A 51 -14.18 13.06 16.90
N SER A 52 -15.05 12.21 16.37
CA SER A 52 -16.04 12.47 15.31
C SER A 52 -15.81 13.72 14.44
N ARG A 53 -15.26 13.55 13.23
CA ARG A 53 -15.41 14.56 12.17
C ARG A 53 -16.75 14.35 11.46
N ASP A 54 -17.82 14.82 12.08
CA ASP A 54 -19.16 14.85 11.46
C ASP A 54 -19.18 15.73 10.16
N GLY A 55 -18.13 16.54 9.93
CA GLY A 55 -17.98 17.42 8.77
C GLY A 55 -16.99 17.01 7.67
N GLY A 56 -16.40 15.81 7.69
CA GLY A 56 -15.48 15.35 6.61
C GLY A 56 -16.22 14.95 5.32
N PRO A 57 -15.54 14.80 4.16
CA PRO A 57 -16.17 14.21 2.97
C PRO A 57 -16.56 12.74 3.24
N THR A 58 -17.59 12.24 2.57
CA THR A 58 -17.79 10.80 2.41
C THR A 58 -16.66 10.25 1.53
N VAL A 59 -15.92 9.27 2.03
CA VAL A 59 -14.74 8.72 1.32
C VAL A 59 -15.08 7.36 0.69
N ILE A 60 -14.94 7.29 -0.63
CA ILE A 60 -15.18 6.10 -1.44
C ILE A 60 -13.85 5.63 -2.03
N CYS A 61 -13.43 4.41 -1.72
CA CYS A 61 -12.25 3.81 -2.33
C CYS A 61 -12.68 2.86 -3.45
N VAL A 62 -12.22 3.12 -4.69
CA VAL A 62 -12.43 2.21 -5.81
C VAL A 62 -11.24 1.27 -5.89
N GLU A 63 -11.50 0.00 -5.63
CA GLU A 63 -10.52 -1.08 -5.55
C GLU A 63 -10.65 -2.02 -6.75
N GLY A 64 -9.57 -2.73 -7.08
CA GLY A 64 -9.56 -3.63 -8.22
C GLY A 64 -8.16 -3.95 -8.72
N ASN A 65 -8.06 -5.03 -9.49
CA ASN A 65 -6.80 -5.50 -10.07
C ASN A 65 -6.17 -4.45 -11.03
N ILE A 66 -4.91 -4.65 -11.42
CA ILE A 66 -4.26 -3.82 -12.44
C ILE A 66 -5.08 -3.91 -13.73
N ALA A 67 -5.29 -2.76 -14.40
CA ALA A 67 -6.11 -2.64 -15.60
C ALA A 67 -7.59 -3.10 -15.46
N SER A 68 -8.16 -3.13 -14.25
CA SER A 68 -9.58 -3.44 -14.01
C SER A 68 -10.56 -2.32 -14.42
N GLY A 69 -10.07 -1.14 -14.81
CA GLY A 69 -10.91 -0.01 -15.22
C GLY A 69 -11.19 1.03 -14.13
N LYS A 70 -10.46 1.01 -13.00
CA LYS A 70 -10.63 1.99 -11.91
C LYS A 70 -10.54 3.43 -12.38
N THR A 71 -9.44 3.82 -13.04
CA THR A 71 -9.26 5.18 -13.57
C THR A 71 -10.45 5.61 -14.43
N THR A 72 -10.98 4.71 -15.27
CA THR A 72 -12.16 4.98 -16.10
C THR A 72 -13.44 5.20 -15.29
N CYS A 73 -13.65 4.44 -14.21
CA CYS A 73 -14.75 4.66 -13.27
C CYS A 73 -14.65 6.04 -12.59
N LEU A 74 -13.46 6.38 -12.09
CA LEU A 74 -13.22 7.67 -11.44
C LEU A 74 -13.41 8.85 -12.40
N GLU A 75 -12.89 8.75 -13.62
CA GLU A 75 -13.08 9.78 -14.66
C GLU A 75 -14.55 9.96 -15.02
N TYR A 76 -15.33 8.89 -15.04
CA TYR A 76 -16.77 8.97 -15.27
C TYR A 76 -17.49 9.77 -14.18
N PHE A 77 -17.23 9.48 -12.91
CA PHE A 77 -17.86 10.23 -11.82
C PHE A 77 -17.33 11.66 -11.70
N SER A 78 -16.04 11.89 -11.99
CA SER A 78 -15.46 13.24 -12.05
C SER A 78 -16.16 14.15 -13.07
N ARG A 79 -16.63 13.58 -14.20
CA ARG A 79 -17.30 14.33 -15.27
C ARG A 79 -18.81 14.47 -15.08
N THR A 80 -19.42 13.59 -14.29
CA THR A 80 -20.88 13.49 -14.16
C THR A 80 -21.39 13.88 -12.77
N SER A 81 -20.50 14.29 -11.86
CA SER A 81 -20.85 14.62 -10.48
C SER A 81 -19.89 15.65 -9.90
N ASP A 82 -20.37 16.43 -8.94
CA ASP A 82 -19.56 17.41 -8.20
C ASP A 82 -18.88 16.73 -7.01
N ILE A 83 -17.82 15.98 -7.30
CA ILE A 83 -17.05 15.22 -6.30
C ILE A 83 -15.55 15.44 -6.49
N GLU A 84 -14.77 15.28 -5.41
CA GLU A 84 -13.32 15.22 -5.51
C GLU A 84 -12.89 13.82 -5.96
N VAL A 85 -11.94 13.76 -6.90
CA VAL A 85 -11.39 12.50 -7.42
C VAL A 85 -9.88 12.49 -7.26
N LEU A 86 -9.35 11.48 -6.56
CA LEU A 86 -7.92 11.28 -6.32
C LEU A 86 -7.45 10.00 -7.02
N LEU A 87 -6.80 10.15 -8.18
CA LEU A 87 -6.21 9.02 -8.93
C LEU A 87 -4.95 8.48 -8.24
N GLU A 88 -4.52 7.26 -8.59
CA GLU A 88 -3.25 6.72 -8.12
C GLU A 88 -2.10 7.64 -8.59
N PRO A 89 -1.16 8.04 -7.71
CA PRO A 89 -0.08 8.96 -8.06
C PRO A 89 1.06 8.28 -8.85
N ILE A 90 0.71 7.52 -9.90
CA ILE A 90 1.64 6.77 -10.77
C ILE A 90 2.76 7.67 -11.30
N SER A 91 2.45 8.92 -11.66
CA SER A 91 3.45 9.89 -12.14
C SER A 91 4.53 10.17 -11.10
N SER A 92 4.16 10.23 -9.81
CA SER A 92 5.12 10.39 -8.71
C SER A 92 5.96 9.13 -8.52
N TRP A 93 5.38 7.95 -8.66
CA TRP A 93 6.11 6.68 -8.55
C TRP A 93 7.09 6.44 -9.71
N ARG A 94 6.83 7.05 -10.87
CA ARG A 94 7.70 7.01 -12.05
C ARG A 94 8.80 8.07 -12.05
N ASN A 95 8.68 9.09 -11.20
CA ASN A 95 9.67 10.16 -11.09
C ASN A 95 9.81 10.65 -9.64
N VAL A 96 10.66 9.96 -8.90
CA VAL A 96 11.15 10.42 -7.60
C VAL A 96 12.52 11.06 -7.81
N ARG A 97 12.52 12.38 -8.03
CA ARG A 97 13.73 13.19 -8.24
C ARG A 97 14.64 12.62 -9.35
N GLY A 98 14.05 12.24 -10.48
CA GLY A 98 14.76 11.69 -11.64
C GLY A 98 14.88 10.16 -11.66
N HIS A 99 14.42 9.46 -10.62
CA HIS A 99 14.40 8.00 -10.58
C HIS A 99 12.99 7.45 -10.84
N ASN A 100 12.90 6.27 -11.47
CA ASN A 100 11.64 5.55 -11.69
C ASN A 100 11.56 4.30 -10.79
N PRO A 101 11.23 4.44 -9.49
CA PRO A 101 11.05 3.30 -8.57
C PRO A 101 10.08 2.24 -9.07
N LEU A 102 9.03 2.63 -9.82
CA LEU A 102 8.08 1.69 -10.39
C LEU A 102 8.75 0.75 -11.39
N ALA A 103 9.53 1.29 -12.33
CA ALA A 103 10.31 0.50 -13.29
C ALA A 103 11.35 -0.37 -12.59
N LEU A 104 12.07 0.19 -11.60
CA LEU A 104 13.09 -0.54 -10.83
C LEU A 104 12.49 -1.76 -10.10
N MET A 105 11.29 -1.63 -9.53
CA MET A 105 10.59 -2.75 -8.89
C MET A 105 10.20 -3.85 -9.87
N TYR A 106 9.72 -3.51 -11.07
CA TYR A 106 9.40 -4.54 -12.07
C TYR A 106 10.66 -5.21 -12.65
N GLN A 107 11.81 -4.51 -12.65
CA GLN A 107 13.08 -5.05 -13.12
C GLN A 107 13.74 -5.99 -12.09
N ASP A 108 13.78 -5.58 -10.82
CA ASP A 108 14.38 -6.34 -9.72
C ASP A 108 13.54 -6.12 -8.45
N PRO A 109 12.46 -6.93 -8.28
CA PRO A 109 11.56 -6.77 -7.17
C PRO A 109 12.23 -7.09 -5.83
N GLU A 110 13.17 -8.04 -5.78
CA GLU A 110 13.89 -8.39 -4.54
C GLU A 110 14.67 -7.20 -4.00
N ARG A 111 15.29 -6.39 -4.87
CA ARG A 111 16.03 -5.21 -4.47
C ARG A 111 15.15 -3.99 -4.18
N TRP A 112 14.10 -3.79 -4.98
CA TRP A 112 13.38 -2.51 -5.03
C TRP A 112 11.95 -2.55 -4.48
N ALA A 113 11.43 -3.73 -4.09
CA ALA A 113 10.11 -3.89 -3.49
C ALA A 113 9.90 -2.95 -2.30
N ILE A 114 10.74 -3.03 -1.26
CA ILE A 114 10.59 -2.18 -0.08
C ILE A 114 10.69 -0.69 -0.41
N THR A 115 11.56 -0.31 -1.35
CA THR A 115 11.74 1.09 -1.78
C THR A 115 10.45 1.63 -2.40
N LEU A 116 9.88 0.91 -3.36
CA LEU A 116 8.63 1.31 -3.98
C LEU A 116 7.47 1.27 -2.97
N GLN A 117 7.31 0.18 -2.21
CA GLN A 117 6.16 0.01 -1.32
C GLN A 117 6.14 1.03 -0.17
N THR A 118 7.31 1.43 0.37
CA THR A 118 7.41 2.53 1.33
C THR A 118 6.89 3.84 0.72
N TYR A 119 7.29 4.14 -0.52
CA TYR A 119 6.88 5.37 -1.20
C TYR A 119 5.39 5.35 -1.60
N VAL A 120 4.88 4.19 -2.01
CA VAL A 120 3.45 3.97 -2.27
C VAL A 120 2.65 4.25 -1.00
N GLN A 121 2.97 3.62 0.14
CA GLN A 121 2.28 3.88 1.40
C GLN A 121 2.30 5.37 1.78
N LEU A 122 3.46 6.04 1.67
CA LEU A 122 3.57 7.48 1.93
C LEU A 122 2.66 8.31 1.01
N SER A 123 2.66 8.01 -0.29
CA SER A 123 1.85 8.75 -1.27
C SER A 123 0.35 8.54 -1.07
N MET A 124 -0.08 7.31 -0.77
CA MET A 124 -1.48 7.00 -0.46
C MET A 124 -1.90 7.66 0.86
N LEU A 125 -1.04 7.65 1.88
CA LEU A 125 -1.29 8.33 3.14
C LEU A 125 -1.51 9.84 2.93
N LYS A 126 -0.67 10.48 2.11
CA LYS A 126 -0.84 11.90 1.77
C LYS A 126 -2.18 12.19 1.10
N GLN A 127 -2.69 11.29 0.27
CA GLN A 127 -4.02 11.44 -0.33
C GLN A 127 -5.14 11.25 0.69
N HIS A 128 -5.03 10.28 1.59
CA HIS A 128 -6.01 10.11 2.68
C HIS A 128 -6.09 11.34 3.58
N LEU A 129 -4.94 11.94 3.88
CA LEU A 129 -4.84 13.11 4.77
C LEU A 129 -5.03 14.46 4.06
N SER A 130 -5.16 14.50 2.73
CA SER A 130 -5.33 15.77 2.02
C SER A 130 -6.66 16.42 2.43
N PRO A 131 -6.70 17.75 2.61
CA PRO A 131 -7.97 18.43 2.88
C PRO A 131 -8.91 18.31 1.68
N SER A 132 -10.22 18.18 1.94
CA SER A 132 -11.26 18.24 0.91
C SER A 132 -12.20 19.38 1.22
N SER A 133 -12.65 20.07 0.18
CA SER A 133 -13.81 20.97 0.24
C SER A 133 -15.08 20.33 -0.34
N SER A 134 -14.97 19.16 -0.97
CA SER A 134 -16.11 18.45 -1.57
C SER A 134 -16.83 17.62 -0.52
N SER A 135 -18.13 17.38 -0.72
CA SER A 135 -18.93 16.51 0.16
C SER A 135 -18.59 15.03 -0.01
N VAL A 136 -18.13 14.64 -1.19
CA VAL A 136 -17.73 13.28 -1.54
C VAL A 136 -16.32 13.30 -2.14
N ARG A 137 -15.50 12.36 -1.70
CA ARG A 137 -14.17 12.08 -2.22
C ARG A 137 -14.12 10.64 -2.71
N MET A 138 -13.76 10.46 -3.98
CA MET A 138 -13.50 9.15 -4.57
C MET A 138 -12.00 8.96 -4.81
N MET A 139 -11.43 7.86 -4.33
CA MET A 139 -10.01 7.57 -4.39
C MET A 139 -9.75 6.30 -5.20
N GLU A 140 -8.74 6.33 -6.08
CA GLU A 140 -8.27 5.16 -6.78
C GLU A 140 -7.35 4.39 -5.85
N ARG A 141 -7.82 3.23 -5.39
CA ARG A 141 -7.17 2.46 -4.33
C ARG A 141 -7.05 3.21 -3.00
N SER A 142 -6.39 2.57 -2.06
CA SER A 142 -6.15 3.05 -0.70
C SER A 142 -4.82 2.57 -0.13
N ILE A 143 -4.39 3.14 0.99
CA ILE A 143 -3.25 2.62 1.76
C ILE A 143 -3.48 1.17 2.20
N PHE A 144 -4.75 0.77 2.40
CA PHE A 144 -5.13 -0.60 2.74
C PHE A 144 -4.76 -1.58 1.62
N SER A 145 -5.07 -1.25 0.37
CA SER A 145 -4.65 -2.08 -0.78
C SER A 145 -3.13 -2.13 -0.95
N ALA A 146 -2.41 -1.04 -0.63
CA ALA A 146 -0.94 -1.04 -0.65
C ALA A 146 -0.39 -2.12 0.30
N LYS A 147 -0.97 -2.24 1.51
CA LYS A 147 -0.58 -3.27 2.50
C LYS A 147 -1.11 -4.66 2.15
N HIS A 148 -2.42 -4.82 2.03
CA HIS A 148 -3.08 -6.13 1.98
C HIS A 148 -2.98 -6.81 0.62
N ILE A 149 -2.72 -6.06 -0.44
CA ILE A 149 -2.58 -6.60 -1.79
C ILE A 149 -1.11 -6.58 -2.21
N PHE A 150 -0.50 -5.41 -2.33
CA PHE A 150 0.81 -5.31 -3.00
C PHE A 150 1.99 -5.75 -2.12
N VAL A 151 2.07 -5.28 -0.88
CA VAL A 151 3.08 -5.73 0.09
C VAL A 151 2.91 -7.22 0.37
N GLU A 152 1.67 -7.67 0.59
CA GLU A 152 1.39 -9.08 0.84
C GLU A 152 1.75 -9.98 -0.35
N ASN A 153 1.45 -9.55 -1.59
CA ASN A 153 1.84 -10.30 -2.79
C ASN A 153 3.36 -10.44 -2.91
N LEU A 154 4.11 -9.36 -2.66
CA LEU A 154 5.57 -9.38 -2.72
C LEU A 154 6.16 -10.34 -1.67
N PHE A 155 5.59 -10.36 -0.46
CA PHE A 155 5.99 -11.29 0.58
C PHE A 155 5.65 -12.75 0.24
N ARG A 156 4.40 -13.04 -0.15
CA ARG A 156 3.95 -14.41 -0.49
C ARG A 156 4.67 -14.99 -1.70
N SER A 157 5.10 -14.14 -2.64
CA SER A 157 5.87 -14.57 -3.81
C SER A 157 7.37 -14.71 -3.56
N GLY A 158 7.84 -14.52 -2.31
CA GLY A 158 9.25 -14.61 -1.94
C GLY A 158 10.12 -13.43 -2.40
N LYS A 159 9.50 -12.38 -2.95
CA LYS A 159 10.17 -11.18 -3.49
C LYS A 159 10.39 -10.08 -2.44
N MET A 160 9.93 -10.29 -1.22
CA MET A 160 10.15 -9.41 -0.08
C MET A 160 10.58 -10.24 1.12
N PRO A 161 11.78 -10.00 1.68
CA PRO A 161 12.23 -10.65 2.91
C PRO A 161 11.25 -10.43 4.08
N GLU A 162 11.22 -11.37 5.01
CA GLU A 162 10.35 -11.28 6.20
C GLU A 162 10.58 -10.01 7.02
N VAL A 163 11.84 -9.56 7.17
CA VAL A 163 12.15 -8.32 7.88
C VAL A 163 11.58 -7.09 7.19
N ASP A 164 11.60 -7.05 5.85
CA ASP A 164 11.06 -5.93 5.07
C ASP A 164 9.54 -5.88 5.18
N HIS A 165 8.88 -7.04 5.12
CA HIS A 165 7.44 -7.15 5.34
C HIS A 165 7.05 -6.75 6.76
N ALA A 166 7.80 -7.19 7.78
CA ALA A 166 7.56 -6.83 9.18
C ALA A 166 7.67 -5.31 9.39
N VAL A 167 8.73 -4.67 8.88
CA VAL A 167 8.91 -3.21 8.96
C VAL A 167 7.75 -2.47 8.31
N LEU A 168 7.37 -2.83 7.07
CA LEU A 168 6.24 -2.20 6.38
C LEU A 168 4.89 -2.45 7.07
N SER A 169 4.76 -3.56 7.79
CA SER A 169 3.58 -3.86 8.61
C SER A 169 3.53 -2.97 9.84
N GLU A 170 4.62 -2.83 10.59
CA GLU A 170 4.68 -1.96 11.77
C GLU A 170 4.38 -0.49 11.41
N TRP A 171 4.92 0.00 10.28
CA TRP A 171 4.59 1.33 9.77
C TRP A 171 3.09 1.48 9.50
N PHE A 172 2.50 0.52 8.79
CA PHE A 172 1.08 0.54 8.46
C PHE A 172 0.19 0.46 9.72
N ASP A 173 0.51 -0.41 10.66
CA ASP A 173 -0.23 -0.59 11.90
C ASP A 173 -0.15 0.67 12.75
N TRP A 174 1.02 1.31 12.84
CA TRP A 174 1.16 2.58 13.54
C TRP A 174 0.35 3.69 12.87
N ILE A 175 0.41 3.81 11.54
CA ILE A 175 -0.36 4.82 10.78
C ILE A 175 -1.86 4.64 11.03
N THR A 176 -2.39 3.43 10.85
CA THR A 176 -3.82 3.15 10.97
C THR A 176 -4.33 3.27 12.41
N ALA A 177 -3.49 3.00 13.42
CA ALA A 177 -3.84 3.18 14.82
C ALA A 177 -3.80 4.65 15.29
N ASN A 178 -2.99 5.50 14.66
CA ASN A 178 -2.74 6.88 15.13
C ASN A 178 -3.30 7.97 14.21
N MET A 179 -3.80 7.62 13.02
CA MET A 179 -4.36 8.56 12.06
C MET A 179 -5.77 8.16 11.66
N SER A 180 -6.64 9.16 11.51
CA SER A 180 -8.00 8.94 11.00
C SER A 180 -7.96 8.83 9.47
N LEU A 181 -8.23 7.62 8.97
CA LEU A 181 -8.28 7.30 7.54
C LEU A 181 -9.67 6.76 7.19
N PRO A 182 -10.71 7.62 7.21
CA PRO A 182 -12.09 7.17 7.01
C PRO A 182 -12.28 6.58 5.61
N VAL A 183 -13.01 5.47 5.55
CA VAL A 183 -13.50 4.86 4.31
C VAL A 183 -14.95 4.47 4.56
N ASP A 184 -15.87 5.14 3.87
CA ASP A 184 -17.31 4.96 4.03
C ASP A 184 -17.86 3.92 3.05
N LEU A 185 -17.20 3.72 1.91
CA LEU A 185 -17.53 2.69 0.92
C LEU A 185 -16.27 2.17 0.23
N ILE A 186 -16.21 0.86 0.01
CA ILE A 186 -15.31 0.26 -0.98
C ILE A 186 -16.14 -0.17 -2.19
N VAL A 187 -15.79 0.35 -3.37
CA VAL A 187 -16.32 -0.12 -4.65
C VAL A 187 -15.28 -1.03 -5.27
N TYR A 188 -15.57 -2.32 -5.33
CA TYR A 188 -14.67 -3.30 -5.93
C TYR A 188 -15.07 -3.59 -7.37
N LEU A 189 -14.23 -3.14 -8.31
CA LEU A 189 -14.34 -3.53 -9.71
C LEU A 189 -13.74 -4.93 -9.88
N GLN A 190 -14.59 -5.94 -9.74
CA GLN A 190 -14.22 -7.33 -9.86
C GLN A 190 -14.05 -7.68 -11.33
N THR A 191 -12.81 -7.87 -11.77
CA THR A 191 -12.45 -8.21 -13.16
C THR A 191 -11.61 -9.47 -13.15
N SER A 192 -11.90 -10.38 -14.08
CA SER A 192 -11.10 -11.58 -14.31
C SER A 192 -9.63 -11.21 -14.63
N PRO A 193 -8.65 -12.00 -14.14
CA PRO A 193 -7.24 -11.81 -14.48
C PRO A 193 -6.98 -11.77 -15.99
N GLU A 194 -7.71 -12.56 -16.78
CA GLU A 194 -7.61 -12.65 -18.24
C GLU A 194 -8.01 -11.33 -18.89
N THR A 195 -9.17 -10.78 -18.51
CA THR A 195 -9.62 -9.47 -19.00
C THR A 195 -8.67 -8.35 -18.57
N CYS A 196 -8.18 -8.39 -17.33
CA CYS A 196 -7.14 -7.48 -16.85
C CYS A 196 -5.86 -7.56 -17.72
N HIS A 197 -5.40 -8.76 -18.04
CA HIS A 197 -4.21 -8.98 -18.85
C HIS A 197 -4.39 -8.47 -20.29
N GLU A 198 -5.55 -8.70 -20.90
CA GLU A 198 -5.88 -8.15 -22.22
C GLU A 198 -5.89 -6.62 -22.21
N ARG A 199 -6.53 -6.00 -21.21
CA ARG A 199 -6.58 -4.54 -21.05
C ARG A 199 -5.21 -3.95 -20.77
N LEU A 200 -4.39 -4.64 -19.97
CA LEU A 200 -3.02 -4.26 -19.68
C LEU A 200 -2.18 -4.19 -20.95
N LYS A 201 -2.28 -5.22 -21.81
CA LYS A 201 -1.61 -5.25 -23.12
C LYS A 201 -2.04 -4.10 -24.02
N ARG A 202 -3.33 -3.72 -24.02
CA ARG A 202 -3.83 -2.57 -24.81
C ARG A 202 -3.36 -1.22 -24.25
N ARG A 203 -3.20 -1.11 -22.92
CA ARG A 203 -2.76 0.11 -22.23
C ARG A 203 -1.29 0.46 -22.53
N CYS A 204 -0.46 -0.53 -22.88
CA CYS A 204 0.91 -0.35 -23.40
C CYS A 204 1.84 0.53 -22.54
N ARG A 205 1.72 0.54 -21.21
CA ARG A 205 2.73 1.19 -20.36
C ARG A 205 4.01 0.35 -20.36
N GLU A 206 5.14 0.96 -20.69
CA GLU A 206 6.42 0.26 -20.85
C GLU A 206 6.80 -0.59 -19.64
N GLU A 207 6.63 -0.04 -18.43
CA GLU A 207 6.98 -0.73 -17.18
C GLU A 207 6.09 -1.95 -16.88
N GLU A 208 4.89 -2.00 -17.44
CA GLU A 208 3.88 -3.01 -17.14
C GLU A 208 3.85 -4.16 -18.17
N LYS A 209 4.59 -4.05 -19.28
CA LYS A 209 4.65 -5.07 -20.34
C LYS A 209 5.18 -6.42 -19.85
N VAL A 210 5.95 -6.42 -18.77
CA VAL A 210 6.56 -7.61 -18.18
C VAL A 210 5.67 -8.34 -17.18
N ILE A 211 4.47 -7.81 -16.88
CA ILE A 211 3.57 -8.41 -15.88
C ILE A 211 2.91 -9.66 -16.47
N PRO A 212 3.16 -10.85 -15.89
CA PRO A 212 2.58 -12.09 -16.38
C PRO A 212 1.14 -12.28 -15.87
N LEU A 213 0.36 -13.15 -16.53
CA LEU A 213 -1.02 -13.44 -16.13
C LEU A 213 -1.09 -14.00 -14.70
N GLU A 214 -0.13 -14.84 -14.32
CA GLU A 214 -0.03 -15.48 -13.01
C GLU A 214 0.10 -14.45 -11.89
N TYR A 215 0.77 -13.33 -12.16
CA TYR A 215 0.82 -12.20 -11.23
C TYR A 215 -0.56 -11.58 -11.03
N LEU A 216 -1.30 -11.36 -12.11
CA LEU A 216 -2.67 -10.81 -12.03
C LEU A 216 -3.63 -11.77 -11.34
N GLN A 217 -3.48 -13.09 -11.52
CA GLN A 217 -4.23 -14.11 -10.79
C GLN A 217 -3.93 -14.06 -9.29
N SER A 218 -2.66 -13.89 -8.92
CA SER A 218 -2.24 -13.77 -7.50
C SER A 218 -2.83 -12.51 -6.85
N ILE A 219 -2.80 -11.38 -7.55
CA ILE A 219 -3.42 -10.13 -7.10
C ILE A 219 -4.95 -10.26 -6.99
N HIS A 220 -5.60 -10.94 -7.93
CA HIS A 220 -7.03 -11.21 -7.88
C HIS A 220 -7.40 -12.00 -6.63
N GLN A 221 -6.70 -13.11 -6.35
CA GLN A 221 -6.96 -13.91 -5.16
C GLN A 221 -6.77 -13.12 -3.86
N LEU A 222 -5.77 -12.24 -3.79
CA LEU A 222 -5.58 -11.37 -2.62
C LEU A 222 -6.73 -10.38 -2.43
N TYR A 223 -7.31 -9.86 -3.51
CA TYR A 223 -8.49 -9.00 -3.43
C TYR A 223 -9.72 -9.77 -2.95
N GLU A 224 -9.95 -10.97 -3.49
CA GLU A 224 -11.03 -11.86 -3.04
C GLU A 224 -10.87 -12.21 -1.55
N ASP A 225 -9.65 -12.58 -1.13
CA ASP A 225 -9.38 -12.90 0.28
C ASP A 225 -9.53 -11.68 1.20
N TRP A 226 -9.05 -10.51 0.79
CA TRP A 226 -9.08 -9.32 1.62
C TRP A 226 -10.49 -8.76 1.77
N LEU A 227 -11.17 -8.48 0.65
CA LEU A 227 -12.42 -7.72 0.65
C LEU A 227 -13.61 -8.52 1.20
N PHE A 228 -13.62 -9.84 1.00
CA PHE A 228 -14.71 -10.68 1.52
C PHE A 228 -14.51 -11.15 2.96
N ARG A 229 -13.28 -11.06 3.50
CA ARG A 229 -12.99 -11.46 4.89
C ARG A 229 -12.90 -10.29 5.87
N GLN A 230 -12.60 -9.08 5.41
CA GLN A 230 -12.43 -7.92 6.29
C GLN A 230 -13.52 -6.87 6.06
N THR A 231 -14.17 -6.45 7.15
CA THR A 231 -15.26 -5.46 7.12
C THR A 231 -14.75 -4.04 7.39
N LEU A 232 -13.77 -3.57 6.61
CA LEU A 232 -13.21 -2.21 6.76
C LEU A 232 -14.28 -1.15 6.50
N ALA A 233 -15.07 -1.33 5.45
CA ALA A 233 -16.21 -0.50 5.06
C ALA A 233 -17.28 -1.39 4.40
N PRO A 234 -18.52 -0.92 4.19
CA PRO A 234 -19.44 -1.54 3.25
C PRO A 234 -18.74 -1.80 1.89
N LEU A 235 -19.01 -2.96 1.30
CA LEU A 235 -18.43 -3.39 0.03
C LEU A 235 -19.52 -3.44 -1.03
N LEU A 236 -19.33 -2.68 -2.11
CA LEU A 236 -20.11 -2.79 -3.34
C LEU A 236 -19.26 -3.47 -4.41
N VAL A 237 -19.67 -4.65 -4.85
CA VAL A 237 -18.99 -5.39 -5.92
C VAL A 237 -19.67 -5.10 -7.25
N ILE A 238 -18.88 -4.66 -8.24
CA ILE A 238 -19.35 -4.43 -9.61
C ILE A 238 -18.57 -5.35 -10.54
N PRO A 239 -19.24 -6.34 -11.19
CA PRO A 239 -18.63 -7.15 -12.24
C PRO A 239 -18.14 -6.26 -13.39
N ALA A 240 -16.85 -6.34 -13.69
CA ALA A 240 -16.16 -5.37 -14.52
C ALA A 240 -15.45 -5.98 -15.74
N ASP A 241 -15.86 -7.17 -16.18
CA ASP A 241 -15.35 -7.83 -17.38
C ASP A 241 -15.92 -7.28 -18.69
N HIS A 242 -17.00 -6.51 -18.63
CA HIS A 242 -17.70 -6.01 -19.81
C HIS A 242 -16.95 -4.89 -20.55
N ASP A 243 -17.41 -4.57 -21.76
CA ASP A 243 -16.92 -3.41 -22.52
C ASP A 243 -17.29 -2.08 -21.85
N LEU A 244 -16.69 -0.99 -22.36
CA LEU A 244 -16.88 0.34 -21.80
C LEU A 244 -18.35 0.77 -21.76
N GLN A 245 -19.12 0.52 -22.83
CA GLN A 245 -20.52 0.98 -22.90
C GLN A 245 -21.35 0.32 -21.80
N ARG A 246 -21.18 -0.98 -21.60
CA ARG A 246 -21.85 -1.73 -20.55
C ARG A 246 -21.34 -1.34 -19.16
N MET A 247 -20.05 -1.04 -19.01
CA MET A 247 -19.52 -0.51 -17.74
C MET A 247 -20.13 0.84 -17.37
N LEU A 248 -20.31 1.76 -18.31
CA LEU A 248 -20.97 3.04 -18.06
C LEU A 248 -22.42 2.86 -17.57
N GLN A 249 -23.14 1.89 -18.11
CA GLN A 249 -24.48 1.53 -17.63
C GLN A 249 -24.45 0.98 -16.20
N GLN A 250 -23.45 0.16 -15.86
CA GLN A 250 -23.27 -0.35 -14.50
C GLN A 250 -22.99 0.79 -13.51
N TYR A 251 -22.18 1.78 -13.90
CA TYR A 251 -21.88 2.94 -13.03
C TYR A 251 -23.13 3.79 -12.79
N GLU A 252 -23.94 4.02 -13.83
CA GLU A 252 -25.20 4.76 -13.68
C GLU A 252 -26.19 3.99 -12.81
N ALA A 253 -26.34 2.68 -13.02
CA ALA A 253 -27.25 1.84 -12.23
C ALA A 253 -26.91 1.81 -10.74
N HIS A 254 -25.63 1.98 -10.38
CA HIS A 254 -25.17 2.01 -8.98
C HIS A 254 -24.88 3.43 -8.48
N ARG A 255 -25.18 4.48 -9.25
CA ARG A 255 -24.82 5.87 -8.93
C ARG A 255 -25.30 6.30 -7.55
N GLU A 256 -26.57 6.05 -7.24
CA GLU A 256 -27.15 6.42 -5.95
C GLU A 256 -26.47 5.69 -4.79
N GLN A 257 -26.25 4.37 -4.93
CA GLN A 257 -25.56 3.59 -3.92
C GLN A 257 -24.13 4.08 -3.68
N ILE A 258 -23.43 4.48 -4.75
CA ILE A 258 -22.05 4.99 -4.65
C ILE A 258 -22.05 6.37 -3.98
N LEU A 259 -22.81 7.33 -4.51
CA LEU A 259 -22.71 8.74 -4.13
C LEU A 259 -23.51 9.12 -2.88
N LEU A 260 -24.57 8.39 -2.56
CA LEU A 260 -25.42 8.65 -1.38
C LEU A 260 -25.08 7.72 -0.22
N THR A 261 -23.87 7.15 -0.21
CA THR A 261 -23.40 6.31 0.91
C THR A 261 -23.48 7.10 2.21
N PRO A 262 -24.23 6.61 3.22
CA PRO A 262 -24.27 7.24 4.53
C PRO A 262 -22.91 7.13 5.21
N LYS A 263 -22.48 8.21 5.85
CA LYS A 263 -21.27 8.20 6.67
C LYS A 263 -21.40 7.19 7.80
N ARG A 264 -20.32 6.48 8.11
CA ARG A 264 -20.30 5.66 9.32
C ARG A 264 -20.31 6.54 10.58
N PRO A 265 -21.14 6.23 11.58
CA PRO A 265 -21.02 6.86 12.88
C PRO A 265 -19.66 6.50 13.49
N SER A 266 -18.99 7.51 14.08
CA SER A 266 -17.67 7.41 14.70
C SER A 266 -17.64 6.51 15.93
#